data_AF-A0A7C5IK43-F1
#
_entry.id   AF-A0A7C5IK43-F1
#
_cell.length_a   1.000
_cell.length_b   1.000
_cell.length_c   1.000
_cell.angle_alpha   90.00
_cell.angle_beta   90.00
_cell.angle_gamma   90.00
#
_symmetry.space_group_name_H-M   'P 1'
#
loop_
_entity.id
_entity.type
_entity.pdbx_description
1 polymer ?
#
loop_
_entity_poly.entity_id
_entity_poly.type
_entity_poly.pdbx_seq_one_letter_code
_entity_poly.pdbx_strand_id
1 'polypeptide(L)'
;SRYGYPDVAYDLLNQKTIPSWLYPITKGATSIWESWDGIKPDGSVFASLNHYSYGAVGSWLYQVVAGIEIDPEAPGYQHFYIQPQPGGGLTRVGATYDSVYGRIATAWERAGGRMRLEVTIPPNTRATVRLPGAQAGQVTESGLPVAGAAGIADVRQQEGATVLEAGSGQYRFEYPVEG
;
A
#
# COMPACT_ATOMS: atom_id res chain seq x y z
N SER A 1 -6.80 -2.56 -9.35
CA SER A 1 -6.38 -3.31 -8.14
C SER A 1 -7.33 -4.44 -7.74
N ARG A 2 -8.56 -4.17 -7.22
CA ARG A 2 -9.51 -5.22 -6.77
C ARG A 2 -9.75 -6.35 -7.76
N TYR A 3 -9.78 -6.05 -9.06
CA TYR A 3 -10.03 -7.02 -10.13
C TYR A 3 -8.77 -7.64 -10.74
N GLY A 4 -7.62 -7.56 -10.06
CA GLY A 4 -6.37 -8.18 -10.54
C GLY A 4 -5.57 -7.37 -11.55
N TYR A 5 -5.93 -6.09 -11.77
CA TYR A 5 -5.19 -5.16 -12.64
C TYR A 5 -4.52 -4.02 -11.85
N PRO A 6 -3.57 -4.29 -10.94
CA PRO A 6 -2.80 -3.24 -10.28
C PRO A 6 -1.76 -2.60 -11.22
N ASP A 7 -1.21 -3.36 -12.16
CA ASP A 7 -0.28 -2.91 -13.21
C ASP A 7 -0.86 -1.75 -14.03
N VAL A 8 -2.08 -1.89 -14.55
CA VAL A 8 -2.76 -0.82 -15.31
C VAL A 8 -2.99 0.42 -14.45
N ALA A 9 -3.31 0.24 -13.16
CA ALA A 9 -3.47 1.36 -12.24
C ALA A 9 -2.15 2.10 -11.99
N TYR A 10 -1.03 1.37 -11.90
CA TYR A 10 0.30 1.96 -11.84
C TYR A 10 0.69 2.70 -13.12
N ASP A 11 0.34 2.17 -14.30
CA ASP A 11 0.58 2.85 -15.57
C ASP A 11 -0.14 4.21 -15.63
N LEU A 12 -1.39 4.26 -15.15
CA LEU A 12 -2.13 5.52 -15.02
C LEU A 12 -1.49 6.48 -14.02
N LEU A 13 -1.05 5.98 -12.86
CA LEU A 13 -0.36 6.80 -11.85
C LEU A 13 0.95 7.40 -12.38
N ASN A 14 1.68 6.63 -13.19
CA ASN A 14 2.99 7.01 -13.72
C ASN A 14 2.93 7.85 -15.02
N GLN A 15 1.74 8.05 -15.60
CA GLN A 15 1.56 8.85 -16.80
C GLN A 15 1.92 10.33 -16.55
N LYS A 16 2.68 10.93 -17.47
CA LYS A 16 3.14 12.33 -17.37
C LYS A 16 2.51 13.26 -18.42
N THR A 17 1.81 12.72 -19.41
CA THR A 17 1.04 13.52 -20.37
C THR A 17 -0.39 13.73 -19.89
N ILE A 18 -1.03 14.80 -20.35
CA ILE A 18 -2.43 15.06 -20.05
C ILE A 18 -3.36 13.98 -20.66
N PRO A 19 -4.43 13.55 -19.97
CA PRO A 19 -4.76 13.81 -18.55
C PRO A 19 -4.03 12.86 -17.59
N SER A 20 -3.36 13.41 -16.56
CA SER A 20 -2.73 12.62 -15.50
C SER A 20 -2.42 13.42 -14.23
N TRP A 21 -2.14 12.72 -13.12
CA TRP A 21 -1.69 13.35 -11.87
C TRP A 21 -0.27 13.92 -11.93
N LEU A 22 0.63 13.32 -12.73
CA LEU A 22 2.01 13.80 -12.82
C LEU A 22 2.17 14.95 -13.82
N TYR A 23 1.24 15.15 -14.76
CA TYR A 23 1.31 16.27 -15.69
C TYR A 23 1.42 17.63 -14.95
N PRO A 24 0.54 17.99 -13.99
CA PRO A 24 0.69 19.21 -13.20
C PRO A 24 2.06 19.32 -12.51
N ILE A 25 2.60 18.21 -12.01
CA ILE A 25 3.92 18.17 -11.36
C ILE A 25 5.02 18.51 -12.37
N THR A 26 4.95 18.01 -13.61
CA THR A 26 5.90 18.40 -14.67
C THR A 26 5.83 19.89 -15.04
N LYS A 27 4.76 20.58 -14.64
CA LYS A 27 4.55 22.01 -14.80
C LYS A 27 4.82 22.83 -13.51
N GLY A 28 5.37 22.20 -12.48
CA GLY A 28 5.74 22.87 -11.22
C GLY A 28 4.62 23.01 -10.20
N ALA A 29 3.52 22.24 -10.33
CA ALA A 29 2.46 22.23 -9.33
C ALA A 29 2.96 21.75 -7.96
N THR A 30 2.56 22.44 -6.90
CA THR A 30 2.76 22.05 -5.48
C THR A 30 1.46 21.68 -4.77
N SER A 31 0.33 21.80 -5.48
CA SER A 31 -1.02 21.43 -5.05
C SER A 31 -1.78 20.74 -6.19
N ILE A 32 -2.89 20.07 -5.87
CA ILE A 32 -3.77 19.47 -6.89
C ILE A 32 -4.57 20.56 -7.59
N TRP A 33 -4.73 20.47 -8.91
CA TRP A 33 -5.50 21.42 -9.71
C TRP A 33 -6.96 20.97 -9.87
N GLU A 34 -7.86 21.92 -10.08
CA GLU A 34 -9.29 21.68 -10.33
C GLU A 34 -9.55 20.98 -11.67
N SER A 35 -8.72 21.27 -12.68
CA SER A 35 -8.75 20.64 -13.99
C SER A 35 -7.37 20.06 -14.32
N TRP A 36 -7.33 18.96 -15.08
CA TRP A 36 -6.08 18.29 -15.48
C TRP A 36 -5.11 19.23 -16.22
N ASP A 37 -5.65 20.16 -16.99
CA ASP A 37 -4.97 21.25 -17.69
C ASP A 37 -5.12 22.62 -17.03
N GLY A 38 -5.22 22.71 -15.69
CA GLY A 38 -5.27 24.01 -15.01
C GLY A 38 -4.26 25.05 -15.56
N ILE A 39 -3.08 24.57 -15.97
CA ILE A 39 -2.20 25.20 -16.97
C ILE A 39 -2.18 24.36 -18.27
N LYS A 40 -2.60 24.95 -19.38
CA LYS A 40 -2.60 24.32 -20.71
C LYS A 40 -1.19 24.13 -21.27
N PRO A 41 -1.02 23.31 -22.33
CA PRO A 41 0.28 23.15 -22.99
C PRO A 41 0.89 24.46 -23.52
N ASP A 42 0.06 25.44 -23.87
CA ASP A 42 0.46 26.79 -24.32
C ASP A 42 0.83 27.75 -23.16
N GLY A 43 0.72 27.29 -21.91
CA GLY A 43 1.04 28.05 -20.70
C GLY A 43 -0.10 28.91 -20.14
N SER A 44 -1.27 28.94 -20.79
CA SER A 44 -2.42 29.69 -20.29
C SER A 44 -3.04 29.02 -19.06
N VAL A 45 -3.41 29.83 -18.06
CA VAL A 45 -4.08 29.40 -16.83
C VAL A 45 -5.59 29.60 -17.00
N PHE A 46 -6.40 28.59 -16.66
CA PHE A 46 -7.87 28.73 -16.79
C PHE A 46 -8.71 28.11 -15.67
N ALA A 47 -8.10 27.41 -14.70
CA ALA A 47 -8.82 26.81 -13.57
C ALA A 47 -8.06 27.04 -12.25
N SER A 48 -8.70 26.76 -11.12
CA SER A 48 -8.03 26.81 -9.82
C SER A 48 -6.86 25.83 -9.77
N LEU A 49 -5.72 26.29 -9.28
CA LEU A 49 -4.52 25.48 -9.10
C LEU A 49 -4.43 24.86 -7.69
N ASN A 50 -5.49 24.94 -6.89
CA ASN A 50 -5.53 24.39 -5.55
C ASN A 50 -6.94 23.86 -5.21
N HIS A 51 -7.22 22.64 -5.64
CA HIS A 51 -8.50 21.95 -5.44
C HIS A 51 -8.25 20.46 -5.17
N TYR A 52 -8.66 19.96 -4.00
CA TYR A 52 -8.23 18.65 -3.50
C TYR A 52 -8.87 17.44 -4.18
N SER A 53 -9.91 17.62 -5.01
CA SER A 53 -10.75 16.53 -5.52
C SER A 53 -9.96 15.40 -6.19
N TYR A 54 -9.03 15.71 -7.10
CA TYR A 54 -8.18 14.70 -7.74
C TYR A 54 -7.10 14.13 -6.83
N GLY A 55 -6.89 14.74 -5.66
CA GLY A 55 -6.07 14.20 -4.57
C GLY A 55 -6.65 12.94 -3.93
N ALA A 56 -7.88 12.55 -4.29
CA ALA A 56 -8.48 11.28 -3.88
C ALA A 56 -7.62 10.05 -4.23
N VAL A 57 -6.71 10.15 -5.22
CA VAL A 57 -5.69 9.10 -5.52
C VAL A 57 -4.82 8.77 -4.30
N GLY A 58 -4.67 9.70 -3.36
CA GLY A 58 -3.95 9.47 -2.11
C GLY A 58 -4.46 8.26 -1.34
N SER A 59 -5.78 8.03 -1.30
CA SER A 59 -6.35 6.86 -0.61
C SER A 59 -5.84 5.54 -1.21
N TRP A 60 -5.69 5.48 -2.54
CA TRP A 60 -5.13 4.33 -3.24
C TRP A 60 -3.65 4.11 -2.89
N LEU A 61 -2.86 5.18 -2.75
CA LEU A 61 -1.47 5.08 -2.30
C LEU A 61 -1.37 4.46 -0.88
N TYR A 62 -2.24 4.84 0.04
CA TYR A 62 -2.25 4.24 1.39
C TYR A 62 -2.79 2.81 1.39
N GLN A 63 -3.96 2.59 0.79
CA GLN A 63 -4.69 1.33 0.91
C GLN A 63 -4.09 0.22 0.03
N VAL A 64 -3.60 0.57 -1.16
CA VAL A 64 -3.15 -0.42 -2.15
C VAL A 64 -1.63 -0.47 -2.22
N VAL A 65 -0.97 0.68 -2.38
CA VAL A 65 0.49 0.70 -2.57
C VAL A 65 1.20 0.37 -1.25
N ALA A 66 0.89 1.09 -0.17
CA ALA A 66 1.42 0.78 1.15
C ALA A 66 0.71 -0.42 1.81
N GLY A 67 -0.57 -0.62 1.50
CA GLY A 67 -1.33 -1.80 1.90
C GLY A 67 -2.13 -1.64 3.19
N ILE A 68 -2.34 -0.42 3.71
CA ILE A 68 -3.12 -0.19 4.93
C ILE A 68 -4.59 0.02 4.56
N GLU A 69 -5.39 -1.03 4.60
CA GLU A 69 -6.79 -1.00 4.17
C GLU A 69 -7.75 -1.23 5.34
N ILE A 70 -8.86 -0.49 5.34
CA ILE A 70 -9.89 -0.55 6.37
C ILE A 70 -10.67 -1.86 6.21
N ASP A 71 -10.99 -2.50 7.34
CA ASP A 71 -12.02 -3.54 7.35
C ASP A 71 -13.41 -2.89 7.48
N PRO A 72 -14.28 -2.96 6.45
CA PRO A 72 -15.62 -2.36 6.52
C PRO A 72 -16.50 -3.00 7.60
N GLU A 73 -16.23 -4.25 7.98
CA GLU A 73 -16.97 -4.97 9.01
C GLU A 73 -16.48 -4.64 10.44
N ALA A 74 -15.30 -4.01 10.57
CA ALA A 74 -14.70 -3.60 11.85
C ALA A 74 -14.19 -2.14 11.78
N PRO A 75 -15.10 -1.16 11.68
CA PRO A 75 -14.74 0.24 11.44
C PRO A 75 -13.85 0.83 12.54
N GLY A 76 -13.06 1.83 12.18
CA GLY A 76 -12.17 2.54 13.12
C GLY A 76 -10.80 1.87 13.32
N TYR A 77 -10.44 0.87 12.52
CA TYR A 77 -9.18 0.11 12.61
C TYR A 77 -9.08 -0.77 13.87
N GLN A 78 -10.20 -1.25 14.40
CA GLN A 78 -10.18 -2.30 15.44
C GLN A 78 -9.67 -3.62 14.85
N HIS A 79 -10.06 -3.90 13.61
CA HIS A 79 -9.38 -4.81 12.69
C HIS A 79 -9.15 -4.07 11.36
N PHE A 80 -8.10 -4.46 10.64
CA PHE A 80 -7.75 -3.88 9.35
C PHE A 80 -6.91 -4.86 8.53
N TYR A 81 -6.73 -4.56 7.25
CA TYR A 81 -5.91 -5.36 6.36
C TYR A 81 -4.53 -4.71 6.18
N ILE A 82 -3.51 -5.56 6.15
CA ILE A 82 -2.18 -5.22 5.65
C ILE A 82 -1.93 -6.03 4.39
N GLN A 83 -2.11 -5.41 3.23
CA GLN A 83 -2.02 -6.07 1.93
C GLN A 83 -1.35 -5.20 0.87
N PRO A 84 -0.03 -4.95 0.97
CA PRO A 84 0.67 -4.17 -0.04
C PRO A 84 0.55 -4.84 -1.42
N GLN A 85 0.40 -4.03 -2.47
CA GLN A 85 0.43 -4.49 -3.86
C GLN A 85 1.60 -3.82 -4.60
N PRO A 86 2.84 -4.30 -4.44
CA PRO A 86 3.98 -3.67 -5.09
C PRO A 86 3.90 -3.77 -6.61
N GLY A 87 4.37 -2.73 -7.30
CA GLY A 87 4.33 -2.62 -8.76
C GLY A 87 4.76 -1.23 -9.22
N GLY A 88 4.56 -0.95 -10.52
CA GLY A 88 4.79 0.40 -11.07
C GLY A 88 6.24 0.90 -11.00
N GLY A 89 7.21 -0.02 -10.93
CA GLY A 89 8.63 0.30 -10.77
C GLY A 89 9.04 0.67 -9.34
N LEU A 90 8.13 0.67 -8.38
CA LEU A 90 8.44 0.92 -6.97
C LEU A 90 9.12 -0.32 -6.36
N THR A 91 10.33 -0.13 -5.83
CA THR A 91 11.08 -1.17 -5.12
C THR A 91 10.98 -1.05 -3.60
N ARG A 92 10.54 0.10 -3.09
CA ARG A 92 10.31 0.33 -1.66
C ARG A 92 9.21 1.34 -1.42
N VAL A 93 8.40 1.11 -0.39
CA VAL A 93 7.36 2.05 0.08
C VAL A 93 7.26 1.95 1.59
N GLY A 94 7.02 3.10 2.25
CA GLY A 94 6.68 3.15 3.65
C GLY A 94 5.51 4.11 3.89
N ALA A 95 4.61 3.73 4.78
CA ALA A 95 3.51 4.59 5.22
C ALA A 95 3.20 4.37 6.70
N THR A 96 2.74 5.44 7.34
CA THR A 96 2.22 5.42 8.71
C THR A 96 0.84 6.06 8.73
N TYR A 97 -0.04 5.50 9.55
CA TYR A 97 -1.37 6.04 9.81
C TYR A 97 -1.60 6.05 11.33
N ASP A 98 -1.82 7.24 11.88
CA ASP A 98 -2.12 7.41 13.31
C ASP A 98 -3.64 7.25 13.51
N SER A 99 -4.05 6.05 13.89
CA SER A 99 -5.44 5.70 14.19
C SER A 99 -5.84 6.09 15.61
N VAL A 100 -7.13 5.95 15.94
CA VAL A 100 -7.63 6.13 17.30
C VAL A 100 -7.04 5.15 18.32
N TYR A 101 -6.52 4.00 17.86
CA TYR A 101 -5.86 3.00 18.71
C TYR A 101 -4.34 3.20 18.80
N GLY A 102 -3.77 4.09 17.98
CA GLY A 102 -2.34 4.33 17.85
C GLY A 102 -1.83 4.12 16.43
N ARG A 103 -0.51 4.12 16.29
CA ARG A 103 0.17 4.09 15.00
C ARG A 103 0.09 2.71 14.35
N ILE A 104 -0.44 2.70 13.13
CA ILE A 104 -0.28 1.61 12.16
C ILE A 104 0.86 2.00 11.22
N ALA A 105 1.79 1.10 10.97
CA ALA A 105 2.89 1.34 10.04
C ALA A 105 3.11 0.14 9.13
N THR A 106 3.44 0.42 7.87
CA THR A 106 3.88 -0.57 6.88
C THR A 106 5.12 -0.03 6.19
N ALA A 107 6.11 -0.89 5.98
CA ALA A 107 7.25 -0.59 5.13
C ALA A 107 7.65 -1.85 4.39
N TRP A 108 7.61 -1.82 3.07
CA TRP A 108 8.05 -2.94 2.26
C TRP A 108 9.18 -2.58 1.31
N GLU A 109 10.00 -3.57 1.02
CA GLU A 109 11.10 -3.51 0.07
C GLU A 109 11.16 -4.80 -0.75
N ARG A 110 11.39 -4.65 -2.06
CA ARG A 110 11.70 -5.73 -3.00
C ARG A 110 13.14 -5.58 -3.49
N ALA A 111 13.99 -6.52 -3.10
CA ALA A 111 15.39 -6.54 -3.47
C ALA A 111 15.89 -7.98 -3.58
N GLY A 112 16.69 -8.28 -4.61
CA GLY A 112 17.36 -9.59 -4.73
C GLY A 112 16.41 -10.80 -4.78
N GLY A 113 15.25 -10.68 -5.43
CA GLY A 113 14.24 -11.75 -5.50
C GLY A 113 13.55 -12.05 -4.17
N ARG A 114 13.61 -11.11 -3.22
CA ARG A 114 12.96 -11.22 -1.91
C ARG A 114 12.11 -9.99 -1.64
N MET A 115 11.03 -10.24 -0.90
CA MET A 115 10.20 -9.21 -0.30
C MET A 115 10.48 -9.19 1.20
N ARG A 116 10.69 -7.99 1.75
CA ARG A 116 10.66 -7.71 3.18
C ARG A 116 9.48 -6.78 3.45
N LEU A 117 8.68 -7.10 4.45
CA LEU A 117 7.56 -6.29 4.92
C LEU A 117 7.65 -6.13 6.44
N GLU A 118 7.79 -4.90 6.89
CA GLU A 118 7.72 -4.50 8.29
C GLU A 118 6.35 -3.93 8.60
N VAL A 119 5.81 -4.33 9.74
CA VAL A 119 4.44 -4.04 10.17
C VAL A 119 4.44 -3.63 11.62
N THR A 120 3.72 -2.55 11.94
CA THR A 120 3.36 -2.17 13.30
C THR A 120 1.84 -2.19 13.45
N ILE A 121 1.34 -2.95 14.42
CA ILE A 121 -0.07 -3.07 14.78
C ILE A 121 -0.24 -2.55 16.22
N PRO A 122 -1.03 -1.49 16.45
CA PRO A 122 -1.16 -0.89 17.77
C PRO A 122 -1.90 -1.81 18.77
N PRO A 123 -1.71 -1.61 20.09
CA PRO A 123 -2.43 -2.36 21.12
C PRO A 123 -3.94 -2.35 20.94
N ASN A 124 -4.62 -3.41 21.41
CA ASN A 124 -6.07 -3.61 21.30
C ASN A 124 -6.62 -3.69 19.87
N THR A 125 -5.75 -3.89 18.88
CA THR A 125 -6.13 -4.13 17.48
C THR A 125 -5.51 -5.43 16.97
N ARG A 126 -5.97 -5.87 15.80
CA ARG A 126 -5.41 -6.99 15.05
C ARG A 126 -5.46 -6.67 13.55
N ALA A 127 -4.70 -7.39 12.76
CA ALA A 127 -4.75 -7.25 11.31
C ALA A 127 -4.73 -8.59 10.59
N THR A 128 -5.48 -8.68 9.49
CA THR A 128 -5.23 -9.72 8.49
C THR A 128 -4.08 -9.26 7.61
N VAL A 129 -2.96 -9.97 7.64
CA VAL A 129 -1.79 -9.70 6.80
C VAL A 129 -1.82 -10.62 5.60
N ARG A 130 -1.76 -10.04 4.39
CA ARG A 130 -1.67 -10.77 3.13
C ARG A 130 -0.32 -10.49 2.47
N LEU A 131 0.46 -11.55 2.29
CA LEU A 131 1.81 -11.53 1.73
C LEU A 131 1.77 -11.97 0.26
N PRO A 132 1.69 -11.04 -0.70
CA PRO A 132 1.47 -11.36 -2.12
C PRO A 132 2.64 -12.16 -2.73
N GLY A 133 2.35 -13.26 -3.42
CA GLY A 133 3.37 -14.11 -4.04
C GLY A 133 4.11 -15.02 -3.05
N ALA A 134 3.82 -14.90 -1.75
CA ALA A 134 4.41 -15.76 -0.74
C ALA A 134 3.82 -17.17 -0.78
N GLN A 135 4.66 -18.16 -0.44
CA GLN A 135 4.24 -19.49 -0.06
C GLN A 135 4.46 -19.68 1.44
N ALA A 136 3.44 -20.13 2.18
CA ALA A 136 3.47 -20.21 3.65
C ALA A 136 4.73 -20.87 4.23
N GLY A 137 5.24 -21.95 3.61
CA GLY A 137 6.44 -22.65 4.06
C GLY A 137 7.78 -21.91 3.83
N GLN A 138 7.75 -20.78 3.13
CA GLN A 138 8.93 -19.96 2.81
C GLN A 138 8.87 -18.57 3.47
N VAL A 139 7.82 -18.29 4.26
CA VAL A 139 7.70 -17.04 5.00
C VAL A 139 8.36 -17.17 6.35
N THR A 140 9.21 -16.21 6.67
CA THR A 140 9.74 -16.04 8.02
C THR A 140 9.22 -14.77 8.67
N GLU A 141 8.93 -14.82 9.96
CA GLU A 141 8.75 -13.68 10.86
C GLU A 141 10.05 -13.53 11.67
N SER A 142 10.73 -12.39 11.54
CA SER A 142 11.98 -12.09 12.25
C SER A 142 13.06 -13.18 12.17
N GLY A 143 13.07 -13.95 11.06
CA GLY A 143 14.01 -15.04 10.81
C GLY A 143 13.55 -16.43 11.26
N LEU A 144 12.38 -16.55 11.89
CA LEU A 144 11.77 -17.82 12.26
C LEU A 144 10.60 -18.15 11.34
N PRO A 145 10.27 -19.44 11.09
CA PRO A 145 9.09 -19.79 10.30
C PRO A 145 7.82 -19.13 10.86
N VAL A 146 6.97 -18.62 9.97
CA VAL A 146 5.74 -17.91 10.38
C VAL A 146 4.72 -18.82 11.08
N ALA A 147 4.76 -20.12 10.78
CA ALA A 147 3.92 -21.12 11.43
C ALA A 147 4.32 -21.28 12.90
N GLY A 148 3.40 -20.93 13.82
CA GLY A 148 3.64 -21.00 15.26
C GLY A 148 4.40 -19.80 15.85
N ALA A 149 4.67 -18.76 15.06
CA ALA A 149 5.26 -17.52 15.55
C ALA A 149 4.33 -16.81 16.54
N ALA A 150 4.91 -16.13 17.54
CA ALA A 150 4.14 -15.47 18.58
C ALA A 150 3.27 -14.33 18.01
N GLY A 151 2.02 -14.26 18.45
CA GLY A 151 1.07 -13.24 17.99
C GLY A 151 0.57 -13.43 16.55
N ILE A 152 0.86 -14.57 15.92
CA ILE A 152 0.37 -14.94 14.59
C ILE A 152 -0.56 -16.16 14.70
N ALA A 153 -1.67 -16.13 13.96
CA ALA A 153 -2.64 -17.21 13.87
C ALA A 153 -3.15 -17.39 12.42
N ASP A 154 -3.86 -18.49 12.19
CA ASP A 154 -4.63 -18.74 10.96
C ASP A 154 -3.83 -18.57 9.64
N VAL A 155 -2.58 -19.04 9.65
CA VAL A 155 -1.70 -19.02 8.48
C VAL A 155 -2.23 -19.98 7.41
N ARG A 156 -2.57 -19.45 6.23
CA ARG A 156 -3.13 -20.21 5.11
C ARG A 156 -2.66 -19.67 3.76
N GLN A 157 -2.71 -20.52 2.73
CA GLN A 157 -2.60 -20.05 1.35
C GLN A 157 -3.98 -19.64 0.82
N GLN A 158 -4.03 -18.47 0.18
CA GLN A 158 -5.23 -17.97 -0.49
C GLN A 158 -4.84 -17.09 -1.68
N GLU A 159 -5.36 -17.40 -2.86
CA GLU A 159 -5.24 -16.56 -4.07
C GLU A 159 -3.79 -16.11 -4.36
N GLY A 160 -2.83 -17.05 -4.36
CA GLY A 160 -1.43 -16.76 -4.66
C GLY A 160 -0.69 -15.96 -3.59
N ALA A 161 -1.21 -15.92 -2.36
CA ALA A 161 -0.60 -15.25 -1.22
C ALA A 161 -0.66 -16.11 0.04
N THR A 162 0.26 -15.86 0.97
CA THR A 162 0.12 -16.30 2.37
C THR A 162 -0.74 -15.28 3.10
N VAL A 163 -1.83 -15.72 3.73
CA VAL A 163 -2.70 -14.91 4.58
C VAL A 163 -2.58 -15.40 6.01
N LEU A 164 -2.51 -14.46 6.95
CA LEU A 164 -2.43 -14.75 8.39
C LEU A 164 -3.12 -13.66 9.21
N GLU A 165 -3.49 -14.00 10.44
CA GLU A 165 -3.94 -13.04 11.45
C GLU A 165 -2.75 -12.66 12.34
N ALA A 166 -2.55 -11.38 12.57
CA ALA A 166 -1.53 -10.84 13.48
C ALA A 166 -2.19 -9.97 14.56
N GLY A 167 -1.80 -10.19 15.82
CA GLY A 167 -2.17 -9.33 16.94
C GLY A 167 -1.39 -8.01 16.97
N SER A 168 -1.52 -7.27 18.07
CA SER A 168 -0.70 -6.07 18.28
C SER A 168 0.78 -6.42 18.44
N GLY A 169 1.66 -5.65 17.82
CA GLY A 169 3.10 -5.89 17.86
C GLY A 169 3.85 -5.25 16.70
N GLN A 170 5.13 -5.59 16.62
CA GLN A 170 5.98 -5.30 15.47
C GLN A 170 6.40 -6.62 14.84
N TYR A 171 6.28 -6.71 13.53
CA TYR A 171 6.55 -7.93 12.76
C TYR A 171 7.46 -7.60 11.59
N ARG A 172 8.35 -8.54 11.25
CA ARG A 172 9.16 -8.47 10.02
C ARG A 172 8.97 -9.75 9.21
N PHE A 173 8.17 -9.66 8.16
CA PHE A 173 7.94 -10.75 7.22
C PHE A 173 8.95 -10.73 6.09
N GLU A 174 9.58 -11.85 5.80
CA GLU A 174 10.51 -12.02 4.69
C GLU A 174 10.19 -13.30 3.91
N TYR A 175 10.20 -13.23 2.58
CA TYR A 175 9.94 -14.36 1.71
C TYR A 175 10.49 -14.14 0.29
N PRO A 176 10.80 -15.22 -0.46
CA PRO A 176 11.13 -15.12 -1.88
C PRO A 176 9.93 -14.59 -2.69
N VAL A 177 10.20 -13.75 -3.69
CA VAL A 177 9.20 -13.33 -4.69
C VAL A 177 9.77 -13.58 -6.07
N GLU A 178 8.92 -14.06 -6.97
CA GLU A 178 9.24 -14.09 -8.40
C GLU A 178 9.32 -12.64 -8.92
N GLY A 179 10.36 -12.36 -9.70
CA GLY A 179 10.70 -11.03 -10.20
C GLY A 179 9.77 -10.51 -11.30
#